data_AF-A0A954MZS9-F1
#
_entry.id   AF-A0A954MZS9-F1
#
_cell.length_a   1.000
_cell.length_b   1.000
_cell.length_c   1.000
_cell.angle_alpha   90.00
_cell.angle_beta   90.00
_cell.angle_gamma   90.00
#
_symmetry.space_group_name_H-M   'P 1'
#
loop_
_entity.id
_entity.type
_entity.pdbx_description
1 polymer ?
#
loop_
_entity_poly.entity_id
_entity_poly.type
_entity_poly.pdbx_seq_one_letter_code
_entity_poly.pdbx_strand_id
1 'polypeptide(L)'
;MKLMRLLMGVFVTLGIGNLLHAAEPSEEELKRLDELHITIQRICPVSGNLLGEHGDPIKVNVGKSKEEVFLCCKACATQKLDPEHWATIHLNLAESQRICPVMKKPLPKTPRWTIVDGRVIYVCCPPCIDKIERDPLNVLTAVNKLYSESLAKRDGSK
;
A
#
# COMPACT_ATOMS: atom_id res chain seq x y z
N MET A 1 -44.57 12.85 -43.22
CA MET A 1 -45.15 11.54 -42.80
C MET A 1 -44.09 10.85 -41.96
N LYS A 2 -44.21 10.52 -40.68
CA LYS A 2 -45.31 10.53 -39.72
C LYS A 2 -44.68 10.90 -38.38
N LEU A 3 -45.27 11.88 -37.72
CA LEU A 3 -44.95 12.36 -36.38
C LEU A 3 -45.28 11.25 -35.37
N MET A 4 -44.33 10.85 -34.53
CA MET A 4 -44.63 10.11 -33.30
C MET A 4 -43.98 10.85 -32.14
N ARG A 5 -44.71 11.84 -31.62
CA ARG A 5 -44.59 12.29 -30.23
C ARG A 5 -45.30 11.24 -29.38
N LEU A 6 -44.71 10.78 -28.28
CA LEU A 6 -45.46 10.52 -27.06
C LEU A 6 -44.51 10.33 -25.84
N LEU A 7 -44.71 11.22 -24.87
CA LEU A 7 -44.55 11.08 -23.42
C LEU A 7 -43.15 10.97 -22.79
N MET A 8 -42.77 12.13 -22.23
CA MET A 8 -42.04 12.24 -20.96
C MET A 8 -42.47 11.16 -19.96
N GLY A 9 -41.54 10.28 -19.59
CA GLY A 9 -41.55 9.57 -18.32
C GLY A 9 -40.45 10.16 -17.45
N VAL A 10 -40.77 11.21 -16.69
CA VAL A 10 -39.90 11.69 -15.61
C VAL A 10 -40.00 10.65 -14.49
N PHE A 11 -39.06 9.71 -14.44
CA PHE A 11 -38.83 8.91 -13.24
C PHE A 11 -38.10 9.79 -12.23
N VAL A 12 -38.85 10.50 -11.38
CA VAL A 12 -38.31 11.01 -10.12
C VAL A 12 -38.08 9.80 -9.22
N THR A 13 -36.91 9.17 -9.34
CA THR A 13 -36.44 8.28 -8.29
C THR A 13 -36.04 9.16 -7.11
N LEU A 14 -36.96 9.33 -6.16
CA LEU A 14 -36.64 9.66 -4.78
C LEU A 14 -35.79 8.50 -4.22
N GLY A 15 -34.50 8.53 -4.54
CA GLY A 15 -33.51 7.60 -4.01
C GLY A 15 -33.17 7.97 -2.58
N ILE A 16 -33.98 7.49 -1.64
CA ILE A 16 -33.52 7.29 -0.25
C ILE A 16 -32.53 6.12 -0.32
N GLY A 17 -31.24 6.45 -0.33
CA GLY A 17 -30.16 5.49 -0.47
C GLY A 17 -28.99 5.82 0.44
N ASN A 18 -29.23 6.05 1.74
CA ASN A 18 -28.19 5.87 2.74
C ASN A 18 -27.93 4.36 2.88
N LEU A 19 -27.07 3.84 2.00
CA LEU A 19 -26.41 2.55 2.16
C LEU A 19 -24.92 2.83 2.33
N LEU A 20 -24.45 2.48 3.53
CA LEU A 20 -23.07 2.29 3.96
C LEU A 20 -22.10 2.05 2.78
N HIS A 21 -21.54 3.13 2.23
CA HIS A 21 -20.32 3.02 1.46
C HIS A 21 -19.20 2.95 2.50
N ALA A 22 -18.57 1.78 2.64
CA ALA A 22 -17.19 1.77 3.12
C ALA A 22 -16.46 2.76 2.20
N ALA A 23 -16.04 3.90 2.75
CA ALA A 23 -15.51 4.98 1.93
C ALA A 23 -14.24 4.45 1.23
N GLU A 24 -14.33 4.25 -0.08
CA GLU A 24 -13.14 3.95 -0.87
C GLU A 24 -12.19 5.15 -0.78
N PRO A 25 -10.86 4.93 -0.64
CA PRO A 25 -9.90 6.03 -0.57
C PRO A 25 -9.99 6.90 -1.82
N SER A 26 -9.89 8.23 -1.65
CA SER A 26 -9.85 9.14 -2.80
C SER A 26 -8.58 8.93 -3.63
N GLU A 27 -8.61 9.30 -4.91
CA GLU A 27 -7.42 9.20 -5.78
C GLU A 27 -6.21 9.95 -5.19
N GLU A 28 -6.45 11.11 -4.58
CA GLU A 28 -5.42 11.90 -3.91
C GLU A 28 -4.83 11.18 -2.69
N GLU A 29 -5.67 10.49 -1.91
CA GLU A 29 -5.20 9.67 -0.80
C GLU A 29 -4.36 8.49 -1.28
N LEU A 30 -4.79 7.80 -2.35
CA LEU A 30 -4.01 6.72 -2.95
C LEU A 30 -2.63 7.20 -3.43
N LYS A 31 -2.56 8.38 -4.06
CA LYS A 31 -1.27 8.97 -4.47
C LYS A 31 -0.36 9.28 -3.28
N ARG A 32 -0.90 9.87 -2.21
CA ARG A 32 -0.12 10.14 -0.98
C ARG A 32 0.38 8.85 -0.33
N LEU A 33 -0.43 7.80 -0.34
CA LEU A 33 0.00 6.49 0.16
C LEU A 33 1.10 5.89 -0.73
N ASP A 34 0.99 6.00 -2.04
CA ASP A 34 2.03 5.52 -2.95
C ASP A 34 3.36 6.24 -2.74
N GLU A 35 3.35 7.56 -2.62
CA GLU A 35 4.55 8.36 -2.30
C GLU A 35 5.20 7.94 -0.98
N LEU A 36 4.37 7.67 0.05
CA LEU A 36 4.84 7.14 1.32
C LEU A 36 5.54 5.80 1.12
N HIS A 37 4.91 4.85 0.41
CA HIS A 37 5.48 3.52 0.19
C HIS A 37 6.72 3.53 -0.71
N ILE A 38 6.77 4.39 -1.74
CA ILE A 38 7.97 4.63 -2.57
C ILE A 38 9.14 5.04 -1.67
N THR A 39 8.90 6.02 -0.79
CA THR A 39 9.94 6.56 0.10
C THR A 39 10.44 5.51 1.09
N ILE A 40 9.55 4.68 1.63
CA ILE A 40 9.93 3.58 2.53
C ILE A 40 10.66 2.47 1.78
N GLN A 41 10.16 2.05 0.62
CA GLN A 41 10.81 1.02 -0.20
C GLN A 41 12.23 1.43 -0.58
N ARG A 42 12.42 2.73 -0.90
CA ARG A 42 13.67 3.44 -1.17
C ARG A 42 14.38 3.04 -2.46
N ILE A 43 14.50 1.74 -2.74
CA ILE A 43 15.23 1.21 -3.90
C ILE A 43 14.34 0.42 -4.85
N CYS A 44 14.75 0.34 -6.11
CA CYS A 44 14.15 -0.53 -7.11
C CYS A 44 14.52 -2.00 -6.83
N PRO A 45 13.55 -2.95 -6.84
CA PRO A 45 13.81 -4.36 -6.58
C PRO A 45 14.58 -5.06 -7.72
N VAL A 46 14.71 -4.40 -8.87
CA VAL A 46 15.45 -4.92 -10.02
C VAL A 46 16.88 -4.37 -10.00
N SER A 47 17.02 -3.04 -10.07
CA SER A 47 18.33 -2.40 -10.27
C SER A 47 19.07 -2.00 -8.99
N GLY A 48 18.38 -1.91 -7.85
CA GLY A 48 18.96 -1.41 -6.60
C GLY A 48 19.11 0.12 -6.53
N ASN A 49 18.88 0.84 -7.63
CA ASN A 49 18.92 2.31 -7.67
C ASN A 49 17.79 2.92 -6.84
N LEU A 50 17.96 4.19 -6.43
CA LEU A 50 16.94 4.91 -5.69
C LEU A 50 15.69 5.14 -6.56
N LEU A 51 14.53 4.99 -5.94
CA LEU A 51 13.26 5.34 -6.58
C LEU A 51 13.16 6.87 -6.73
N GLY A 52 12.68 7.32 -7.88
CA GLY A 52 12.57 8.75 -8.23
C GLY A 52 13.74 9.29 -9.07
N GLU A 53 14.89 8.61 -9.14
CA GLU A 53 16.03 9.06 -9.96
C GLU A 53 15.81 8.87 -11.47
N HIS A 54 14.84 8.06 -11.88
CA HIS A 54 14.59 7.67 -13.28
C HIS A 54 13.17 8.05 -13.75
N GLY A 55 12.59 9.06 -13.09
CA GLY A 55 11.20 9.50 -13.28
C GLY A 55 10.24 8.87 -12.27
N ASP A 56 8.94 9.00 -12.55
CA ASP A 56 7.88 8.54 -11.66
C ASP A 56 7.94 7.01 -11.49
N PRO A 57 8.04 6.51 -10.25
CA PRO A 57 8.06 5.08 -9.99
C PRO A 57 6.78 4.38 -10.46
N ILE A 58 6.94 3.13 -10.91
CA ILE A 58 5.84 2.34 -11.48
C ILE A 58 5.43 1.27 -10.49
N LYS A 59 4.17 1.30 -10.06
CA LYS A 59 3.60 0.29 -9.19
C LYS A 59 3.34 -1.02 -9.94
N VAL A 60 3.76 -2.14 -9.36
CA VAL A 60 3.55 -3.49 -9.89
C VAL A 60 3.17 -4.46 -8.78
N ASN A 61 2.47 -5.54 -9.13
CA ASN A 61 2.14 -6.65 -8.23
C ASN A 61 3.10 -7.81 -8.47
N VAL A 62 3.68 -8.37 -7.41
CA VAL A 62 4.63 -9.49 -7.48
C VAL A 62 4.16 -10.70 -6.68
N GLY A 63 4.50 -11.89 -7.18
CA GLY A 63 4.17 -13.16 -6.54
C GLY A 63 2.67 -13.50 -6.52
N LYS A 64 2.35 -14.66 -5.93
CA LYS A 64 0.96 -15.16 -5.83
C LYS A 64 0.10 -14.34 -4.87
N SER A 65 0.72 -13.77 -3.85
CA SER A 65 0.08 -12.93 -2.83
C SER A 65 -0.12 -11.47 -3.28
N LYS A 66 0.30 -11.13 -4.51
CA LYS A 66 0.18 -9.78 -5.11
C LYS A 66 0.76 -8.69 -4.21
N GLU A 67 2.01 -8.85 -3.77
CA GLU A 67 2.71 -7.78 -3.05
C GLU A 67 2.91 -6.59 -4.00
N GLU A 68 2.53 -5.40 -3.58
CA GLU A 68 2.73 -4.17 -4.34
C GLU A 68 4.13 -3.61 -4.07
N VAL A 69 4.89 -3.42 -5.15
CA VAL A 69 6.21 -2.78 -5.12
C VAL A 69 6.36 -1.78 -6.25
N PHE A 70 7.33 -0.90 -6.12
CA PHE A 70 7.60 0.17 -7.08
C PHE A 70 8.90 -0.09 -7.85
N LEU A 71 8.86 0.08 -9.16
CA LEU A 71 10.01 0.03 -10.05
C LEU A 71 10.47 1.44 -10.36
N CYS A 72 11.77 1.65 -10.56
CA CYS A 72 12.27 2.99 -10.92
C CYS A 72 11.90 3.42 -12.34
N CYS A 73 11.65 2.47 -13.26
CA CYS A 73 11.34 2.78 -14.67
C CYS A 73 10.68 1.61 -15.40
N LYS A 74 10.16 1.88 -16.62
CA LYS A 74 9.47 0.89 -17.47
C LYS A 74 10.38 -0.26 -17.88
N ALA A 75 11.68 -0.02 -18.06
CA ALA A 75 12.62 -1.06 -18.48
C ALA A 75 12.77 -2.18 -17.44
N CYS A 76 12.54 -1.88 -16.15
CA CYS A 76 12.58 -2.88 -15.08
C CYS A 76 11.35 -3.82 -15.07
N ALA A 77 10.24 -3.45 -15.71
CA ALA A 77 8.98 -4.20 -15.63
C ALA A 77 9.05 -5.61 -16.25
N THR A 78 10.02 -5.86 -17.12
CA THR A 78 10.23 -7.16 -17.78
C THR A 78 11.46 -7.91 -17.26
N GLN A 79 12.15 -7.37 -16.25
CA GLN A 79 13.36 -7.94 -15.68
C GLN A 79 13.04 -8.81 -14.46
N LYS A 80 13.98 -9.67 -14.08
CA LYS A 80 13.88 -10.46 -12.85
C LYS A 80 14.16 -9.57 -11.64
N LEU A 81 13.43 -9.81 -10.55
CA LEU A 81 13.75 -9.23 -9.26
C LEU A 81 15.07 -9.81 -8.77
N ASP A 82 15.86 -8.96 -8.15
CA ASP A 82 17.11 -9.36 -7.51
C ASP A 82 16.85 -9.76 -6.04
N PRO A 83 17.31 -10.94 -5.59
CA PRO A 83 17.07 -11.40 -4.22
C PRO A 83 17.68 -10.52 -3.12
N GLU A 84 18.82 -9.87 -3.38
CA GLU A 84 19.49 -9.01 -2.41
C GLU A 84 18.77 -7.66 -2.27
N HIS A 85 18.35 -7.09 -3.40
CA HIS A 85 17.51 -5.89 -3.40
C HIS A 85 16.16 -6.18 -2.73
N TRP A 86 15.57 -7.36 -2.99
CA TRP A 86 14.34 -7.80 -2.35
C TRP A 86 14.48 -7.89 -0.82
N ALA A 87 15.55 -8.51 -0.33
CA ALA A 87 15.85 -8.57 1.09
C ALA A 87 16.03 -7.17 1.70
N THR A 88 16.72 -6.28 1.00
CA THR A 88 16.93 -4.89 1.42
C THR A 88 15.61 -4.11 1.52
N ILE A 89 14.69 -4.31 0.57
CA ILE A 89 13.36 -3.69 0.60
C ILE A 89 12.58 -4.15 1.84
N HIS A 90 12.55 -5.46 2.11
CA HIS A 90 11.88 -5.97 3.31
C HIS A 90 12.51 -5.47 4.62
N LEU A 91 13.83 -5.27 4.65
CA LEU A 91 14.50 -4.63 5.79
C LEU A 91 14.02 -3.17 5.95
N ASN A 92 14.00 -2.39 4.86
CA ASN A 92 13.51 -1.01 4.91
C ASN A 92 12.06 -0.94 5.42
N LEU A 93 11.19 -1.84 4.94
CA LEU A 93 9.78 -1.90 5.37
C LEU A 93 9.68 -2.26 6.86
N ALA A 94 10.37 -3.30 7.33
CA ALA A 94 10.31 -3.75 8.72
C ALA A 94 10.87 -2.71 9.70
N GLU A 95 12.01 -2.09 9.37
CA GLU A 95 12.65 -1.05 10.21
C GLU A 95 11.81 0.23 10.27
N SER A 96 11.18 0.60 9.15
CA SER A 96 10.27 1.75 9.13
C SER A 96 8.99 1.47 9.90
N GLN A 97 8.49 0.23 9.84
CA GLN A 97 7.30 -0.18 10.59
C GLN A 97 7.58 -0.22 12.09
N ARG A 98 8.74 -0.77 12.51
CA ARG A 98 9.33 -0.85 13.87
C ARG A 98 8.49 -1.47 15.01
N ILE A 99 7.16 -1.41 14.91
CA ILE A 99 6.18 -1.81 15.91
C ILE A 99 5.20 -2.79 15.25
N CYS A 100 4.85 -3.86 15.98
CA CYS A 100 3.76 -4.75 15.62
C CYS A 100 2.43 -3.99 15.73
N PRO A 101 1.63 -3.87 14.65
CA PRO A 101 0.40 -3.07 14.66
C PRO A 101 -0.72 -3.73 15.47
N VAL A 102 -0.59 -5.02 15.79
CA VAL A 102 -1.56 -5.76 16.60
C VAL A 102 -1.25 -5.63 18.10
N MET A 103 -0.02 -5.93 18.50
CA MET A 103 0.38 -5.96 19.91
C MET A 103 0.93 -4.62 20.43
N LYS A 104 1.20 -3.66 19.54
CA LYS A 104 1.78 -2.35 19.85
C LYS A 104 3.13 -2.43 20.59
N LYS A 105 3.90 -3.49 20.32
CA LYS A 105 5.26 -3.73 20.86
C LYS A 105 6.30 -3.69 19.73
N PRO A 106 7.58 -3.45 20.03
CA PRO A 106 8.65 -3.52 19.03
C PRO A 106 8.64 -4.84 18.25
N LEU A 107 8.97 -4.78 16.97
CA LEU A 107 9.20 -5.98 16.17
C LEU A 107 10.47 -6.70 16.66
N PRO A 108 10.50 -8.05 16.67
CA PRO A 108 11.72 -8.80 16.92
C PRO A 108 12.69 -8.65 15.75
N LYS A 109 13.94 -9.11 15.91
CA LYS A 109 14.96 -9.12 14.84
C LYS A 109 14.51 -9.90 13.59
N THR A 110 13.72 -10.95 13.78
CA THR A 110 13.17 -11.80 12.72
C THR A 110 11.64 -11.81 12.81
N PRO A 111 10.96 -10.74 12.36
CA PRO A 111 9.50 -10.67 12.41
C PRO A 111 8.86 -11.65 11.43
N ARG A 112 7.61 -12.02 11.72
CA ARG A 112 6.75 -12.68 10.73
C ARG A 112 6.04 -11.59 9.92
N TRP A 113 5.55 -11.92 8.74
CA TRP A 113 4.76 -10.98 7.94
C TRP A 113 3.64 -11.68 7.18
N THR A 114 2.69 -10.88 6.75
CA THR A 114 1.62 -11.24 5.80
C THR A 114 1.43 -10.11 4.80
N ILE A 115 0.70 -10.36 3.71
CA ILE A 115 0.34 -9.36 2.71
C ILE A 115 -1.17 -9.13 2.78
N VAL A 116 -1.58 -7.87 2.90
CA VAL A 116 -2.98 -7.44 2.92
C VAL A 116 -3.11 -6.26 1.97
N ASP A 117 -4.01 -6.35 0.99
CA ASP A 117 -4.22 -5.33 -0.05
C ASP A 117 -2.90 -4.85 -0.67
N GLY A 118 -2.05 -5.81 -1.02
CA GLY A 118 -0.72 -5.59 -1.59
C GLY A 118 0.33 -5.04 -0.63
N ARG A 119 -0.01 -4.70 0.62
CA ARG A 119 0.93 -4.19 1.61
C ARG A 119 1.49 -5.30 2.50
N VAL A 120 2.80 -5.30 2.69
CA VAL A 120 3.45 -6.16 3.68
C VAL A 120 3.20 -5.61 5.08
N ILE A 121 2.72 -6.45 5.98
CA ILE A 121 2.51 -6.12 7.38
C ILE A 121 3.37 -7.05 8.23
N TYR A 122 4.32 -6.49 8.97
CA TYR A 122 5.14 -7.24 9.91
C TYR A 122 4.48 -7.37 11.27
N VAL A 123 4.65 -8.53 11.90
CA VAL A 123 4.13 -8.84 13.22
C VAL A 123 5.17 -9.54 14.08
N CYS A 124 5.02 -9.43 15.39
CA CYS A 124 5.96 -10.01 16.34
C CYS A 124 5.86 -11.54 16.45
N CYS A 125 4.70 -12.13 16.14
CA CYS A 125 4.48 -13.57 16.23
C CYS A 125 3.34 -14.05 15.30
N PRO A 126 3.31 -15.33 14.91
CA PRO A 126 2.30 -15.86 13.99
C PRO A 126 0.84 -15.59 14.38
N PRO A 127 0.41 -15.70 15.66
CA PRO A 127 -0.99 -15.45 16.05
C PRO A 127 -1.50 -14.04 15.77
N CYS A 128 -0.62 -13.07 15.49
CA CYS A 128 -1.04 -11.74 15.08
C CYS A 128 -1.57 -11.72 13.64
N ILE A 129 -1.19 -12.66 12.77
CA ILE A 129 -1.63 -12.71 11.38
C ILE A 129 -3.15 -12.90 11.33
N ASP A 130 -3.70 -13.87 12.05
CA ASP A 130 -5.15 -14.12 12.13
C ASP A 130 -5.93 -12.92 12.71
N LYS A 131 -5.28 -12.07 13.51
CA LYS A 131 -5.90 -10.85 14.05
C LYS A 131 -6.02 -9.74 13.02
N ILE A 132 -5.13 -9.70 12.03
CA ILE A 132 -5.19 -8.72 10.94
C ILE A 132 -6.42 -8.97 10.08
N GLU A 133 -6.76 -10.23 9.82
CA GLU A 133 -7.93 -10.60 9.00
C GLU A 133 -9.27 -10.08 9.55
N ARG A 134 -9.35 -9.84 10.87
CA ARG A 134 -10.55 -9.33 11.53
C ARG A 134 -10.74 -7.82 11.36
N ASP A 135 -9.66 -7.09 11.08
CA ASP A 135 -9.67 -5.63 10.99
C ASP A 135 -8.49 -5.12 10.11
N PRO A 136 -8.49 -5.47 8.81
CA PRO A 136 -7.35 -5.19 7.93
C PRO A 136 -7.13 -3.69 7.73
N LEU A 137 -8.21 -2.90 7.62
CA LEU A 137 -8.13 -1.47 7.35
C LEU A 137 -7.43 -0.72 8.49
N ASN A 138 -7.82 -0.94 9.76
CA ASN A 138 -7.16 -0.27 10.88
C ASN A 138 -5.69 -0.69 11.02
N VAL A 139 -5.36 -1.93 10.65
CA VAL A 139 -3.97 -2.38 10.63
C VAL A 139 -3.17 -1.65 9.55
N LEU A 140 -3.70 -1.53 8.34
CA LEU A 140 -3.06 -0.78 7.25
C LEU A 140 -2.85 0.69 7.64
N THR A 141 -3.87 1.35 8.18
CA THR A 141 -3.76 2.72 8.69
C THR A 141 -2.68 2.85 9.76
N ALA A 142 -2.60 1.90 10.69
CA ALA A 142 -1.59 1.90 11.73
C ALA A 142 -0.17 1.74 11.17
N VAL A 143 0.02 0.89 10.15
CA VAL A 143 1.32 0.72 9.46
C VAL A 143 1.71 2.00 8.73
N ASN A 144 0.80 2.61 7.99
CA ASN A 144 1.06 3.87 7.28
C ASN A 144 1.46 4.99 8.24
N LYS A 145 0.80 5.08 9.40
CA LYS A 145 1.20 6.02 10.47
C LYS A 145 2.62 5.77 10.96
N LEU A 146 3.01 4.50 11.18
CA LEU A 146 4.36 4.15 11.61
C LEU A 146 5.40 4.54 10.56
N TYR A 147 5.10 4.36 9.27
CA TYR A 147 5.93 4.83 8.17
C TYR A 147 6.11 6.34 8.17
N SER A 148 5.03 7.12 8.24
CA SER A 148 5.12 8.59 8.29
C SER A 148 5.95 9.08 9.49
N GLU A 149 5.77 8.47 10.66
CA GLU A 149 6.58 8.78 11.84
C GLU A 149 8.06 8.43 11.68
N SER A 150 8.36 7.33 10.97
CA SER A 150 9.74 6.93 10.70
C SER A 150 10.46 7.93 9.79
N LEU A 151 9.74 8.48 8.80
CA LEU A 151 10.27 9.50 7.89
C LEU A 151 10.50 10.83 8.60
N ALA A 152 9.52 11.29 9.39
CA ALA A 152 9.66 12.53 10.16
C ALA A 152 10.90 12.52 11.07
N LYS A 153 11.24 11.36 11.66
CA LYS A 153 12.45 11.19 12.46
C LYS A 153 13.75 11.24 11.64
N ARG A 154 13.75 10.70 10.42
CA ARG A 154 14.92 10.73 9.52
C ARG A 154 15.23 12.15 9.07
N ASP A 155 14.20 12.91 8.72
CA ASP A 155 14.36 14.29 8.24
C ASP A 155 14.71 15.27 9.35
N GLY A 156 14.18 15.08 10.57
CA GLY A 156 14.56 15.86 11.74
C GLY A 156 15.92 15.51 12.36
N SER A 157 16.60 14.48 11.84
CA SER A 157 17.96 14.09 12.25
C SER A 157 19.05 14.63 11.31
N LYS A 158 18.68 15.39 10.28
CA LYS A 158 19.59 16.12 9.38
C LYS A 158 19.82 17.53 9.92
#